data_AF-A0A9D1SFU7-F1
#
_entry.id   AF-A0A9D1SFU7-F1
#
_cell.length_a   1.000
_cell.length_b   1.000
_cell.length_c   1.000
_cell.angle_alpha   90.00
_cell.angle_beta   90.00
_cell.angle_gamma   90.00
#
_symmetry.space_group_name_H-M   'P 1'
#
loop_
_entity.id
_entity.type
_entity.pdbx_description
1 polymer ?
#
loop_
_entity_poly.entity_id
_entity_poly.type
_entity_poly.pdbx_seq_one_letter_code
_entity_poly.pdbx_strand_id
1 'polypeptide(L)'
;MVVLLCFTALVGLANILLNGNFELIFLYLLFMVVSVPTIYFNYSLCKLENKWHSLWRERTPCDGEPSVVRLKTGKIGEWGAFILGLILALIPSI
;
A
#
# COMPACT_ATOMS: atom_id res chain seq x y z
N MET A 1 4.54 3.66 -13.54
CA MET A 1 3.76 4.04 -12.32
C MET A 1 4.48 3.64 -11.05
N VAL A 2 4.81 2.36 -10.81
CA VAL A 2 5.54 1.93 -9.60
C VAL A 2 6.89 2.61 -9.43
N VAL A 3 7.65 2.77 -10.52
CA VAL A 3 8.93 3.50 -10.49
C VAL A 3 8.76 4.91 -9.91
N LEU A 4 7.70 5.62 -10.29
CA LEU A 4 7.40 6.95 -9.75
C LEU A 4 7.03 6.89 -8.26
N LEU A 5 6.28 5.87 -7.82
CA LEU A 5 5.96 5.65 -6.40
C LEU A 5 7.23 5.38 -5.57
N CYS A 6 8.18 4.61 -6.11
CA CYS A 6 9.46 4.39 -5.45
C CYS A 6 10.28 5.67 -5.38
N PHE A 7 10.34 6.46 -6.47
CA PHE A 7 11.04 7.75 -6.44
C PHE A 7 10.44 8.71 -5.42
N THR A 8 9.11 8.83 -5.36
CA THR A 8 8.46 9.71 -4.37
C THR A 8 8.66 9.20 -2.95
N ALA A 9 8.66 7.88 -2.73
CA ALA A 9 9.00 7.30 -1.43
C ALA A 9 10.46 7.57 -1.02
N LEU A 10 11.41 7.53 -1.96
CA LEU A 10 12.81 7.86 -1.68
C LEU A 10 12.98 9.36 -1.36
N VAL A 11 12.29 10.24 -2.09
CA VAL A 11 12.30 11.68 -1.82
C VAL A 11 11.71 11.98 -0.44
N GLY A 12 10.59 11.34 -0.06
CA GLY A 12 10.00 11.50 1.26
C GLY A 12 10.94 11.02 2.38
N LEU A 13 11.58 9.86 2.20
CA LEU A 13 12.58 9.37 3.14
C LEU A 13 13.77 10.33 3.28
N ALA A 14 14.29 10.84 2.16
CA ALA A 14 15.36 11.83 2.18
C ALA A 14 14.95 13.10 2.93
N ASN A 15 13.71 13.56 2.76
CA ASN A 15 13.20 14.73 3.49
C ASN A 15 13.17 14.50 5.01
N ILE A 16 12.73 13.31 5.46
CA ILE A 16 12.75 12.96 6.88
C ILE A 16 14.17 12.97 7.44
N LEU A 17 15.13 12.41 6.69
CA LEU A 17 16.54 12.36 7.08
C LEU A 17 17.17 13.77 7.16
N LEU A 18 16.89 14.63 6.19
CA LEU A 18 17.42 16.00 6.15
C LEU A 18 16.84 16.88 7.26
N ASN A 19 15.56 16.68 7.62
CA ASN A 19 14.90 17.42 8.69
C ASN A 19 15.17 16.85 10.10
N GLY A 20 15.91 15.74 10.21
CA GLY A 20 16.25 15.13 11.51
C GLY A 20 15.09 14.45 12.24
N ASN A 21 13.96 14.21 11.56
CA ASN A 21 12.76 13.62 12.14
C ASN A 21 12.82 12.08 12.22
N PHE A 22 13.87 11.55 12.84
CA PHE A 22 14.16 10.11 12.84
C PHE A 22 13.04 9.26 13.46
N GLU A 23 12.28 9.82 14.42
CA GLU A 23 11.15 9.15 15.05
C GLU A 23 10.05 8.74 14.05
N LEU A 24 9.89 9.52 12.98
CA LEU A 24 8.87 9.29 11.94
C LEU A 24 9.30 8.24 10.91
N ILE A 25 10.58 7.86 10.85
CA ILE A 25 11.10 6.92 9.83
C ILE A 25 10.42 5.56 9.93
N PHE A 26 10.27 5.02 11.13
CA PHE A 26 9.67 3.70 11.30
C PHE A 26 8.23 3.68 10.79
N LEU A 27 7.43 4.67 11.18
CA LEU A 27 6.04 4.80 10.76
C LEU A 27 5.94 5.03 9.24
N TYR A 28 6.82 5.89 8.70
CA TYR A 28 6.91 6.15 7.27
C TYR A 28 7.21 4.89 6.45
N LEU A 29 8.22 4.12 6.87
CA LEU A 29 8.59 2.87 6.19
C LEU A 29 7.45 1.85 6.25
N LEU A 30 6.74 1.76 7.36
CA LEU A 30 5.59 0.87 7.48
C LEU A 30 4.52 1.21 6.44
N PHE A 31 4.18 2.48 6.27
CA PHE A 31 3.23 2.91 5.23
C PHE A 31 3.75 2.67 3.81
N MET A 32 5.00 3.00 3.51
CA MET A 32 5.55 2.89 2.15
C MET A 32 5.81 1.45 1.71
N VAL A 33 6.37 0.62 2.60
CA VAL A 33 6.68 -0.79 2.30
C VAL A 33 5.41 -1.62 2.15
N VAL A 34 4.31 -1.26 2.81
CA VAL A 34 3.02 -1.91 2.60
C VAL A 34 2.33 -1.38 1.35
N SER A 35 2.15 -0.06 1.24
CA SER A 35 1.34 0.55 0.18
C SER A 35 1.92 0.38 -1.23
N VAL A 36 3.25 0.45 -1.42
CA VAL A 36 3.83 0.38 -2.77
C VAL A 36 3.64 -1.01 -3.40
N PRO A 37 3.98 -2.13 -2.71
CA PRO A 37 3.71 -3.47 -3.22
C PRO A 37 2.22 -3.76 -3.36
N THR A 38 1.37 -3.34 -2.42
CA THR A 38 -0.07 -3.61 -2.48
C THR A 38 -0.74 -2.86 -3.63
N ILE A 39 -0.34 -1.61 -3.93
CA ILE A 39 -0.82 -0.87 -5.11
C ILE A 39 -0.44 -1.61 -6.40
N TYR A 40 0.77 -2.17 -6.47
CA TYR A 40 1.24 -2.88 -7.67
C TYR A 40 0.58 -4.25 -7.83
N PHE A 41 0.53 -5.04 -6.76
CA PHE A 41 0.02 -6.41 -6.76
C PHE A 41 -1.46 -6.52 -6.35
N ASN A 42 -2.21 -5.41 -6.31
CA ASN A 42 -3.60 -5.34 -5.81
C ASN A 42 -4.50 -6.46 -6.37
N TYR A 43 -4.44 -6.71 -7.69
CA TYR A 43 -5.21 -7.78 -8.32
C TYR A 43 -4.77 -9.16 -7.83
N SER A 44 -3.46 -9.43 -7.79
CA SER A 44 -2.90 -10.70 -7.34
C SER A 44 -3.22 -10.98 -5.87
N LEU A 45 -3.16 -9.96 -5.01
CA LEU A 45 -3.51 -10.06 -3.60
C LEU A 45 -5.01 -10.32 -3.41
N CYS A 46 -5.88 -9.57 -4.10
CA CYS A 46 -7.32 -9.81 -4.05
C CYS A 46 -7.70 -11.21 -4.56
N LYS A 47 -7.01 -11.69 -5.60
CA LYS A 47 -7.20 -13.05 -6.15
C LYS A 47 -6.72 -14.12 -5.18
N LEU A 48 -5.57 -13.91 -4.53
CA LEU A 48 -5.05 -14.83 -3.52
C LEU A 48 -6.00 -14.92 -2.34
N GLU A 49 -6.54 -13.79 -1.88
CA GLU A 49 -7.48 -13.75 -0.76
C GLU A 49 -8.82 -14.44 -1.12
N ASN A 50 -9.34 -14.22 -2.33
CA ASN A 50 -10.51 -14.94 -2.82
C ASN A 50 -10.26 -16.46 -2.87
N LYS A 51 -9.12 -16.90 -3.41
CA LYS A 51 -8.74 -18.32 -3.42
C LYS A 51 -8.61 -18.90 -2.02
N TRP A 52 -8.01 -18.15 -1.10
CA TRP A 52 -7.93 -18.56 0.29
C TRP A 52 -9.33 -18.78 0.85
N HIS A 53 -10.24 -17.81 0.72
CA HIS A 53 -11.62 -17.96 1.17
C HIS A 53 -12.37 -19.12 0.48
N SER A 54 -12.12 -19.36 -0.81
CA SER A 54 -12.66 -20.48 -1.59
C SER A 54 -12.29 -21.82 -0.95
N LEU A 55 -11.02 -22.01 -0.58
CA LEU A 55 -10.52 -23.24 0.06
C LEU A 55 -11.25 -23.60 1.37
N TRP A 56 -11.80 -22.61 2.08
CA TRP A 56 -12.52 -22.83 3.34
C TRP A 56 -14.05 -22.90 3.17
N ARG A 57 -14.62 -22.52 2.01
CA ARG A 57 -16.08 -22.32 1.85
C ARG A 57 -16.68 -22.72 0.49
N GLU A 58 -15.96 -23.43 -0.36
CA GLU A 58 -16.35 -23.65 -1.77
C GLU A 58 -17.80 -24.13 -1.98
N ARG A 59 -18.55 -23.37 -2.80
CA ARG A 59 -19.82 -23.77 -3.41
C ARG A 59 -19.73 -23.88 -4.94
N THR A 60 -18.81 -23.16 -5.60
CA THR A 60 -18.68 -23.18 -7.08
C THR A 60 -17.26 -22.87 -7.61
N PRO A 61 -16.87 -23.41 -8.78
CA PRO A 61 -15.52 -23.27 -9.36
C PRO A 61 -15.14 -21.85 -9.86
N CYS A 62 -16.07 -20.89 -9.82
CA CYS A 62 -15.85 -19.50 -10.26
C CYS A 62 -15.58 -18.51 -9.11
N ASP A 63 -15.54 -18.95 -7.84
CA ASP A 63 -15.45 -18.08 -6.66
C ASP A 63 -14.07 -17.40 -6.46
N GLY A 64 -13.07 -17.76 -7.26
CA GLY A 64 -11.69 -17.28 -7.13
C GLY A 64 -11.38 -15.90 -7.75
N GLU A 65 -12.25 -15.34 -8.60
CA GLU A 65 -11.99 -14.05 -9.26
C GLU A 65 -12.43 -12.85 -8.42
N PRO A 66 -11.56 -11.83 -8.22
CA PRO A 66 -11.90 -10.67 -7.41
C PRO A 66 -12.92 -9.77 -8.12
N SER A 67 -13.93 -9.32 -7.38
CA SER A 67 -14.93 -8.39 -7.90
C SER A 67 -14.33 -7.02 -8.23
N VAL A 68 -14.93 -6.32 -9.20
CA VAL A 68 -14.50 -4.96 -9.60
C VAL A 68 -14.58 -3.99 -8.41
N VAL A 69 -15.59 -4.15 -7.55
CA VAL A 69 -15.75 -3.32 -6.34
C VAL A 69 -14.58 -3.54 -5.39
N ARG A 70 -14.20 -4.80 -5.13
CA ARG A 70 -13.08 -5.15 -4.26
C ARG A 70 -11.75 -4.60 -4.77
N LEU A 71 -11.50 -4.70 -6.07
CA LEU A 71 -10.30 -4.14 -6.70
C LEU A 71 -10.24 -2.61 -6.55
N LYS A 72 -11.38 -1.92 -6.70
CA LYS A 72 -11.46 -0.46 -6.54
C LYS A 72 -11.27 -0.03 -5.08
N THR A 73 -11.96 -0.66 -4.13
CA THR A 73 -11.88 -0.31 -2.71
C THR A 73 -10.48 -0.59 -2.15
N GLY A 74 -9.88 -1.73 -2.48
CA GLY A 74 -8.49 -2.04 -2.11
C GLY A 74 -7.53 -0.98 -2.63
N LYS A 75 -7.62 -0.65 -3.93
CA LYS A 75 -6.75 0.36 -4.53
C LYS A 75 -6.90 1.74 -3.88
N ILE A 76 -8.12 2.17 -3.55
CA ILE A 76 -8.38 3.44 -2.86
C ILE A 76 -7.74 3.45 -1.47
N GLY A 77 -7.91 2.36 -0.71
CA GLY A 77 -7.33 2.22 0.63
C GLY A 77 -5.80 2.30 0.62
N GLU A 78 -5.16 1.58 -0.30
CA GLU A 78 -3.69 1.57 -0.41
C GLU A 78 -3.13 2.93 -0.88
N TRP A 79 -3.84 3.63 -1.76
CA TRP A 79 -3.50 5.02 -2.09
C TRP A 79 -3.65 5.96 -0.88
N GLY A 80 -4.66 5.75 -0.04
CA GLY A 80 -4.80 6.46 1.23
C GLY A 80 -3.61 6.25 2.16
N ALA A 81 -3.17 5.00 2.33
CA ALA A 81 -1.98 4.66 3.12
C ALA A 81 -0.70 5.31 2.56
N PHE A 82 -0.54 5.32 1.24
CA PHE A 82 0.58 5.98 0.58
C PHE A 82 0.58 7.50 0.83
N ILE A 83 -0.57 8.16 0.69
CA ILE A 83 -0.71 9.60 0.93
C ILE A 83 -0.43 9.95 2.40
N LEU A 84 -0.93 9.15 3.35
CA LEU A 84 -0.62 9.34 4.77
C LEU A 84 0.88 9.25 5.05
N GLY A 85 1.56 8.27 4.44
CA GLY A 85 3.02 8.18 4.50
C GLY A 85 3.70 9.45 3.96
N LEU A 86 3.25 9.99 2.84
CA LEU A 86 3.79 11.25 2.29
C LEU A 86 3.55 12.44 3.24
N ILE A 87 2.38 12.53 3.87
CA ILE A 87 2.09 13.59 4.84
C ILE A 87 3.07 13.51 5.99
N LEU A 88 3.34 12.32 6.54
CA LEU A 88 4.32 12.12 7.61
C LEU A 88 5.70 12.62 7.20
N ALA A 89 6.11 12.38 5.96
CA ALA A 89 7.40 12.85 5.45
C ALA A 89 7.51 14.38 5.33
N LEU A 90 6.39 15.10 5.27
CA LEU A 90 6.34 16.55 5.15
C LEU A 90 6.16 17.27 6.49
N ILE A 91 5.98 16.55 7.59
CA ILE A 91 5.86 17.15 8.92
C ILE A 91 7.20 17.81 9.27
N PRO A 92 7.22 19.12 9.60
CA PRO A 92 8.43 19.82 10.01
C PRO A 92 8.92 19.31 11.37
N SER A 93 10.23 19.36 11.60
CA SER A 93 10.80 19.10 12.94
C SER A 93 10.31 20.17 13.92
N ILE A 94 9.79 19.72 15.06
CA ILE A 94 9.40 20.59 16.19
C ILE A 94 10.66 21.05 16.92
#